data_AF-A0AAD1C855-F1
#
_entry.id   AF-A0AAD1C855-F1
#
_cell.length_a   1.000
_cell.length_b   1.000
_cell.length_c   1.000
_cell.angle_alpha   90.00
_cell.angle_beta   90.00
_cell.angle_gamma   90.00
#
_symmetry.space_group_name_H-M   'P 1'
#
loop_
_entity.id
_entity.type
_entity.pdbx_description
1 polymer ?
#
loop_
_entity_poly.entity_id
_entity_poly.type
_entity_poly.pdbx_seq_one_letter_code
_entity_poly.pdbx_strand_id
1 'polypeptide(L)'
;MARQNYFDILNRMEFDPQRELNNLIDLLKMERNFKRGYYETSLNSAISDNFLDYPNRSTFTSYSQMIEVIISNIYDTAEQLFVFSELLVDIFNNLEGKFTEKECQFIQVVFDNITRFLELSNHELITLENGDKIIVEKNVYASEVSQIVSESNIEDAIKVLEYNHFSNKGDIQRKKEILISLANYLEPLRDELNAFEELKEVMKVNSKKIIAVEQLFGMYNNLGLRHNNDKQYHLNMNDEELEQWYDDIYTSTLFVILSLDEARILSKLKTLREG
;
A
#
# COMPACT_ATOMS: atom_id res chain seq x y z
N MET A 1 40.06 10.44 -11.79
CA MET A 1 38.60 10.41 -11.56
C MET A 1 37.95 11.32 -12.59
N ALA A 2 36.97 10.83 -13.36
CA ALA A 2 36.23 11.69 -14.29
C ALA A 2 35.46 12.77 -13.50
N ARG A 3 35.47 14.03 -13.97
CA ARG A 3 34.63 15.08 -13.37
C ARG A 3 33.16 14.70 -13.58
N GLN A 4 32.42 14.60 -12.48
CA GLN A 4 30.97 14.40 -12.49
C GLN A 4 30.30 15.78 -12.50
N ASN A 5 29.25 15.93 -13.31
CA ASN A 5 28.40 17.12 -13.24
C ASN A 5 27.33 16.93 -12.14
N TYR A 6 26.62 18.00 -11.77
CA TYR A 6 25.65 17.91 -10.68
C TYR A 6 24.45 17.01 -11.00
N PHE A 7 24.04 16.85 -12.27
CA PHE A 7 23.01 15.89 -12.66
C PHE A 7 23.47 14.45 -12.44
N ASP A 8 24.74 14.13 -12.71
CA ASP A 8 25.31 12.80 -12.43
C ASP A 8 25.30 12.49 -10.94
N ILE A 9 25.46 13.51 -10.09
CA ILE A 9 25.38 13.38 -8.63
C ILE A 9 23.93 13.11 -8.22
N LEU A 10 22.98 13.92 -8.69
CA LEU A 10 21.56 13.76 -8.37
C LEU A 10 21.01 12.41 -8.83
N ASN A 11 21.40 11.92 -10.02
CA ASN A 11 20.95 10.63 -10.54
C ASN A 11 21.51 9.42 -9.77
N ARG A 12 22.54 9.62 -8.96
CA ARG A 12 23.15 8.58 -8.11
C ARG A 12 22.73 8.71 -6.65
N MET A 13 21.95 9.73 -6.30
CA MET A 13 21.48 9.88 -4.94
C MET A 13 20.48 8.76 -4.65
N GLU A 14 20.84 7.91 -3.71
CA GLU A 14 19.95 6.90 -3.17
C GLU A 14 18.94 7.57 -2.22
N PHE A 15 17.82 6.86 -2.01
CA PHE A 15 16.84 7.20 -1.02
C PHE A 15 17.47 7.21 0.38
N ASP A 16 17.30 8.31 1.09
CA ASP A 16 17.80 8.49 2.46
C ASP A 16 16.63 8.99 3.33
N PRO A 17 15.98 8.09 4.10
CA PRO A 17 14.82 8.43 4.90
C PRO A 17 15.03 9.63 5.83
N GLN A 18 16.22 9.73 6.43
CA GLN A 18 16.53 10.79 7.39
C GLN A 18 16.64 12.13 6.68
N ARG A 19 17.28 12.17 5.51
CA ARG A 19 17.36 13.38 4.68
C ARG A 19 15.97 13.81 4.23
N GLU A 20 15.15 12.89 3.74
CA GLU A 20 13.82 13.24 3.23
C GLU A 20 12.87 13.69 4.36
N LEU A 21 12.95 13.08 5.55
CA LEU A 21 12.21 13.53 6.73
C LEU A 21 12.60 14.95 7.15
N ASN A 22 13.90 15.24 7.17
CA ASN A 22 14.40 16.59 7.47
C ASN A 22 13.93 17.60 6.41
N ASN A 23 13.95 17.23 5.13
CA ASN A 23 13.46 18.08 4.04
C ASN A 23 11.97 18.43 4.24
N LEU A 24 11.12 17.46 4.59
CA LEU A 24 9.70 17.74 4.88
C LEU A 24 9.53 18.68 6.08
N ILE A 25 10.25 18.43 7.18
CA ILE A 25 10.19 19.28 8.37
C ILE A 25 10.63 20.72 8.03
N ASP A 26 11.69 20.87 7.25
CA ASP A 26 12.21 22.17 6.82
C ASP A 26 11.22 22.89 5.91
N LEU A 27 10.57 22.18 4.98
CA LEU A 27 9.50 22.76 4.16
C LEU A 27 8.34 23.28 5.02
N LEU A 28 7.89 22.52 6.02
CA LEU A 28 6.81 22.94 6.91
C LEU A 28 7.17 24.15 7.75
N LYS A 29 8.43 24.23 8.21
CA LYS A 29 8.95 25.33 9.04
C LYS A 29 9.37 26.55 8.23
N MET A 30 9.55 26.41 6.91
CA MET A 30 9.99 27.50 6.05
C MET A 30 9.04 28.69 6.19
N GLU A 31 9.57 29.78 6.75
CA GLU A 31 8.91 31.07 6.73
C GLU A 31 8.93 31.56 5.29
N ARG A 32 7.81 31.36 4.60
CA ARG A 32 7.51 32.12 3.39
C ARG A 32 6.65 33.29 3.83
N ASN A 33 6.59 34.34 3.03
CA ASN A 33 5.77 35.53 3.33
C ASN A 33 4.25 35.23 3.20
N PHE A 34 3.77 34.12 3.77
CA PHE A 34 2.38 33.82 4.05
C PHE A 34 1.94 34.84 5.11
N LYS A 35 1.27 35.90 4.66
CA LYS A 35 0.82 36.97 5.54
C LYS A 35 -0.51 36.57 6.16
N ARG A 36 -0.50 36.29 7.46
CA ARG A 36 -1.71 36.27 8.29
C ARG A 36 -1.71 37.53 9.15
N GLY A 37 -2.35 38.59 8.64
CA GLY A 37 -2.26 39.93 9.23
C GLY A 37 -0.89 40.57 9.01
N TYR A 38 -0.18 40.92 10.09
CA TYR A 38 1.13 41.61 10.07
C TYR A 38 2.33 40.66 10.19
N TYR A 39 2.11 39.38 10.42
CA TYR A 39 3.17 38.40 10.64
C TYR A 39 3.36 37.50 9.42
N GLU A 40 4.61 37.20 9.13
CA GLU A 40 4.98 36.10 8.25
C GLU A 40 4.84 34.80 9.04
N THR A 41 4.19 33.81 8.43
CA THR A 41 3.90 32.53 9.08
C THR A 41 4.45 31.37 8.26
N SER A 42 4.58 30.20 8.87
CA SER A 42 4.96 28.96 8.20
C SER A 42 3.73 28.08 7.94
N LEU A 43 3.88 27.06 7.09
CA LEU A 43 2.82 26.08 6.87
C LEU A 43 2.53 25.29 8.17
N ASN A 44 3.57 25.02 8.97
CA ASN A 44 3.43 24.43 10.31
C ASN A 44 2.54 25.28 11.24
N SER A 45 2.66 26.60 11.17
CA SER A 45 1.81 27.52 11.93
C SER A 45 0.38 27.49 11.42
N ALA A 46 0.18 27.48 10.10
CA ALA A 46 -1.13 27.39 9.47
C ALA A 46 -1.88 26.09 9.83
N ILE A 47 -1.19 24.95 9.90
CA ILE A 47 -1.75 23.69 10.41
C ILE A 47 -2.14 23.86 11.88
N SER A 48 -1.23 24.36 12.71
CA SER A 48 -1.44 24.50 14.16
C SER A 48 -2.64 25.40 14.48
N ASP A 49 -2.79 26.52 13.78
CA ASP A 49 -3.91 27.47 13.93
C ASP A 49 -5.27 26.82 13.63
N ASN A 50 -5.30 25.88 12.69
CA ASN A 50 -6.52 25.21 12.22
C ASN A 50 -6.70 23.80 12.80
N PHE A 51 -5.80 23.35 13.67
CA PHE A 51 -5.73 21.95 14.10
C PHE A 51 -7.00 21.48 14.84
N LEU A 52 -7.68 22.36 15.57
CA LEU A 52 -8.92 22.00 16.25
C LEU A 52 -10.08 21.69 15.30
N ASP A 53 -9.97 22.05 14.03
CA ASP A 53 -10.95 21.70 13.00
C ASP A 53 -10.60 20.39 12.27
N TYR A 54 -9.41 19.81 12.52
CA TYR A 54 -8.98 18.55 11.91
C TYR A 54 -9.77 17.37 12.51
N PRO A 55 -10.58 16.64 11.72
CA PRO A 55 -11.48 15.60 12.24
C PRO A 55 -10.72 14.43 12.88
N ASN A 56 -9.58 14.04 12.32
CA ASN A 56 -8.82 12.87 12.74
C ASN A 56 -7.83 13.16 13.89
N ARG A 57 -7.96 14.30 14.58
CA ARG A 57 -7.12 14.68 15.74
C ARG A 57 -7.38 13.88 17.01
N SER A 58 -8.38 12.99 17.02
CA SER A 58 -8.85 12.28 18.22
C SER A 58 -9.10 13.26 19.38
N THR A 59 -8.47 13.05 20.54
CA THR A 59 -8.56 13.94 21.72
C THR A 59 -7.44 14.97 21.78
N PHE A 60 -6.52 15.02 20.81
CA PHE A 60 -5.43 15.99 20.82
C PHE A 60 -5.96 17.40 20.58
N THR A 61 -5.49 18.35 21.39
CA THR A 61 -5.81 19.78 21.25
C THR A 61 -4.67 20.58 20.62
N SER A 62 -3.55 19.94 20.34
CA SER A 62 -2.35 20.56 19.81
C SER A 62 -1.70 19.67 18.76
N TYR A 63 -1.43 20.25 17.58
CA TYR A 63 -0.73 19.58 16.49
C TYR A 63 0.64 19.06 16.93
N SER A 64 1.42 19.87 17.65
CA SER A 64 2.74 19.44 18.11
C SER A 64 2.69 18.26 19.08
N GLN A 65 1.68 18.20 19.96
CA GLN A 65 1.50 17.06 20.86
C GLN A 65 1.14 15.78 20.11
N MET A 66 0.28 15.87 19.09
CA MET A 66 -0.07 14.71 18.25
C MET A 66 1.16 14.19 17.51
N ILE A 67 1.96 15.07 16.90
CA ILE A 67 3.20 14.71 16.21
C ILE A 67 4.21 14.05 17.15
N GLU A 68 4.42 14.63 18.34
CA GLU A 68 5.34 14.09 19.33
C GLU A 68 4.97 12.65 19.71
N VAL A 69 3.67 12.38 19.95
CA VAL A 69 3.19 11.04 20.28
C VAL A 69 3.34 10.08 19.10
N ILE A 70 2.94 10.47 17.89
CA ILE A 70 3.02 9.60 16.72
C ILE A 70 4.48 9.22 16.42
N ILE A 71 5.39 10.19 16.36
CA ILE A 71 6.78 9.95 16.02
C ILE A 71 7.52 9.17 17.12
N SER A 72 7.22 9.42 18.40
CA SER A 72 7.90 8.74 19.51
C SER A 72 7.61 7.24 19.60
N ASN A 73 6.55 6.76 18.93
CA ASN A 73 6.19 5.34 18.89
C ASN A 73 6.83 4.57 17.73
N ILE A 74 7.60 5.24 16.87
CA ILE A 74 8.18 4.63 15.66
C ILE A 74 9.70 4.70 15.77
N TYR A 75 10.38 3.57 15.69
CA TYR A 75 11.84 3.50 15.82
C TYR A 75 12.57 3.60 14.48
N ASP A 76 11.96 3.08 13.41
CA ASP A 76 12.55 3.12 12.08
C ASP A 76 12.31 4.48 11.40
N THR A 77 13.36 5.05 10.82
CA THR A 77 13.28 6.40 10.21
C THR A 77 12.50 6.41 8.90
N ALA A 78 12.48 5.31 8.13
CA ALA A 78 11.64 5.22 6.94
C ALA A 78 10.16 5.11 7.32
N GLU A 79 9.84 4.32 8.34
CA GLU A 79 8.48 4.28 8.91
C GLU A 79 8.06 5.65 9.45
N GLN A 80 8.95 6.37 10.16
CA GLN A 80 8.66 7.73 10.63
C GLN A 80 8.36 8.67 9.46
N LEU A 81 9.16 8.62 8.39
CA LEU A 81 8.93 9.41 7.18
C LEU A 81 7.57 9.09 6.55
N PHE A 82 7.24 7.81 6.38
CA PHE A 82 6.00 7.40 5.74
C PHE A 82 4.77 7.74 6.58
N VAL A 83 4.74 7.41 7.87
CA VAL A 83 3.63 7.79 8.76
C VAL A 83 3.46 9.31 8.82
N PHE A 84 4.56 10.06 8.93
CA PHE A 84 4.47 11.52 8.92
C PHE A 84 3.91 12.04 7.59
N SER A 85 4.26 11.41 6.47
CA SER A 85 3.75 11.78 5.14
C SER A 85 2.27 11.46 4.98
N GLU A 86 1.81 10.29 5.42
CA GLU A 86 0.37 9.94 5.45
C GLU A 86 -0.41 10.96 6.27
N LEU A 87 0.09 11.31 7.46
CA LEU A 87 -0.53 12.32 8.32
C LEU A 87 -0.61 13.70 7.66
N LEU A 88 0.45 14.16 7.00
CA LEU A 88 0.44 15.43 6.29
C LEU A 88 -0.56 15.42 5.13
N VAL A 89 -0.60 14.33 4.36
CA VAL A 89 -1.58 14.16 3.28
C VAL A 89 -3.00 14.22 3.80
N ASP A 90 -3.28 13.53 4.91
CA ASP A 90 -4.60 13.54 5.54
C ASP A 90 -4.98 14.92 6.07
N ILE A 91 -4.08 15.60 6.79
CA ILE A 91 -4.29 16.96 7.30
C ILE A 91 -4.57 17.93 6.14
N PHE A 92 -3.76 17.90 5.08
CA PHE A 92 -3.92 18.84 3.97
C PHE A 92 -5.23 18.64 3.20
N ASN A 93 -5.67 17.39 3.01
CA ASN A 93 -6.95 17.12 2.36
C ASN A 93 -8.13 17.52 3.26
N ASN A 94 -8.08 17.22 4.55
CA ASN A 94 -9.18 17.54 5.48
C ASN A 94 -9.28 19.04 5.82
N LEU A 95 -8.17 19.76 5.76
CA LEU A 95 -8.11 21.19 6.03
C LEU A 95 -7.98 22.06 4.76
N GLU A 96 -8.21 21.51 3.56
CA GLU A 96 -8.01 22.21 2.28
C GLU A 96 -8.66 23.61 2.27
N GLY A 97 -9.90 23.72 2.77
CA GLY A 97 -10.65 24.99 2.84
C GLY A 97 -10.17 25.98 3.91
N LYS A 98 -9.17 25.62 4.72
CA LYS A 98 -8.57 26.45 5.78
C LYS A 98 -7.26 27.12 5.35
N PHE A 99 -6.72 26.71 4.20
CA PHE A 99 -5.49 27.26 3.66
C PHE A 99 -5.79 28.36 2.64
N THR A 100 -4.93 29.37 2.62
CA THR A 100 -4.93 30.41 1.58
C THR A 100 -4.41 29.84 0.27
N GLU A 101 -4.71 30.50 -0.86
CA GLU A 101 -4.21 30.08 -2.18
C GLU A 101 -2.69 29.90 -2.23
N LYS A 102 -1.93 30.78 -1.56
CA LYS A 102 -0.46 30.69 -1.48
C LYS A 102 0.00 29.50 -0.64
N GLU A 103 -0.70 29.20 0.45
CA GLU A 103 -0.44 28.02 1.27
C GLU A 103 -0.75 26.75 0.46
N CYS A 104 -1.86 26.70 -0.28
CA CYS A 104 -2.20 25.57 -1.16
C CYS A 104 -1.15 25.34 -2.25
N GLN A 105 -0.67 26.39 -2.93
CA GLN A 105 0.41 26.28 -3.91
C GLN A 105 1.69 25.70 -3.30
N PHE A 106 1.97 26.01 -2.03
CA PHE A 106 3.14 25.48 -1.35
C PHE A 106 2.92 24.06 -0.80
N ILE A 107 1.70 23.72 -0.38
CA ILE A 107 1.31 22.34 -0.08
C ILE A 107 1.57 21.43 -1.28
N GLN A 108 1.33 21.89 -2.51
CA GLN A 108 1.67 21.12 -3.71
C GLN A 108 3.18 20.81 -3.80
N VAL A 109 4.06 21.73 -3.37
CA VAL A 109 5.50 21.45 -3.30
C VAL A 109 5.81 20.35 -2.28
N VAL A 110 5.07 20.29 -1.17
CA VAL A 110 5.18 19.20 -0.19
C VAL A 110 4.73 17.87 -0.82
N PHE A 111 3.60 17.85 -1.53
CA PHE A 111 3.15 16.66 -2.27
C PHE A 111 4.12 16.21 -3.35
N ASP A 112 4.74 17.13 -4.09
CA ASP A 112 5.75 16.81 -5.09
C ASP A 112 6.98 16.14 -4.46
N ASN A 113 7.41 16.63 -3.28
CA ASN A 113 8.52 16.02 -2.53
C ASN A 113 8.14 14.62 -2.02
N ILE A 114 6.92 14.46 -1.47
CA ILE A 114 6.41 13.16 -1.05
C ILE A 114 6.41 12.17 -2.21
N THR A 115 5.78 12.54 -3.33
CA THR A 115 5.72 11.71 -4.53
C THR A 115 7.12 11.29 -5.00
N ARG A 116 8.08 12.21 -4.98
CA ARG A 116 9.44 11.95 -5.45
C ARG A 116 10.19 10.92 -4.59
N PHE A 117 10.16 11.04 -3.26
CA PHE A 117 10.86 10.04 -2.45
C PHE A 117 10.12 8.71 -2.39
N LEU A 118 8.79 8.71 -2.55
CA LEU A 118 8.04 7.47 -2.73
C LEU A 118 8.49 6.73 -3.99
N GLU A 119 8.69 7.43 -5.11
CA GLU A 119 9.27 6.82 -6.31
C GLU A 119 10.68 6.26 -6.07
N LEU A 120 11.56 7.01 -5.37
CA LEU A 120 12.92 6.57 -5.05
C LEU A 120 12.96 5.36 -4.11
N SER A 121 11.94 5.20 -3.27
CA SER A 121 11.83 4.10 -2.32
C SER A 121 10.99 2.93 -2.83
N ASN A 122 10.52 2.96 -4.08
CA ASN A 122 9.58 1.96 -4.64
C ASN A 122 8.23 1.89 -3.91
N HIS A 123 7.68 3.03 -3.52
CA HIS A 123 6.38 3.15 -2.86
C HIS A 123 5.42 4.07 -3.62
N GLU A 124 4.14 4.02 -3.28
CA GLU A 124 3.10 4.90 -3.80
C GLU A 124 2.00 5.19 -2.77
N LEU A 125 1.22 6.26 -2.99
CA LEU A 125 0.02 6.56 -2.21
C LEU A 125 -1.20 5.93 -2.89
N ILE A 126 -1.96 5.15 -2.13
CA ILE A 126 -3.27 4.62 -2.54
C ILE A 126 -4.36 5.24 -1.67
N THR A 127 -5.61 5.21 -2.16
CA THR A 127 -6.78 5.68 -1.40
C THR A 127 -7.62 4.48 -0.96
N LEU A 128 -7.87 4.37 0.33
CA LEU A 128 -8.73 3.38 0.96
C LEU A 128 -10.22 3.69 0.74
N GLU A 129 -11.09 2.72 1.04
CA GLU A 129 -12.55 2.85 0.87
C GLU A 129 -13.15 4.03 1.66
N ASN A 130 -12.60 4.28 2.85
CA ASN A 130 -13.03 5.36 3.73
C ASN A 130 -12.48 6.74 3.30
N GLY A 131 -11.69 6.80 2.23
CA GLY A 131 -11.07 8.02 1.71
C GLY A 131 -9.67 8.31 2.27
N ASP A 132 -9.21 7.53 3.24
CA ASP A 132 -7.87 7.69 3.80
C ASP A 132 -6.81 7.35 2.76
N LYS A 133 -5.66 8.01 2.82
CA LYS A 133 -4.55 7.74 1.89
C LYS A 133 -3.38 7.14 2.65
N ILE A 134 -2.91 5.99 2.16
CA ILE A 134 -1.83 5.23 2.79
C ILE A 134 -0.70 4.95 1.80
N ILE A 135 0.51 4.77 2.31
CA ILE A 135 1.71 4.47 1.55
C ILE A 135 1.92 2.96 1.47
N VAL A 136 1.99 2.41 0.26
CA VAL A 136 2.25 0.99 0.02
C VAL A 136 3.50 0.80 -0.83
N GLU A 137 4.18 -0.33 -0.66
CA GLU A 137 5.24 -0.74 -1.59
C GLU A 137 4.63 -1.08 -2.95
N LYS A 138 5.24 -0.58 -4.03
CA LYS A 138 4.82 -0.86 -5.40
C LYS A 138 5.03 -2.33 -5.71
N ASN A 139 3.95 -2.98 -6.11
CA ASN A 139 3.96 -4.35 -6.57
C ASN A 139 3.11 -4.46 -7.84
N VAL A 140 3.76 -4.64 -8.99
CA VAL A 140 3.10 -4.70 -10.30
C VAL A 140 2.00 -5.77 -10.33
N TYR A 141 2.25 -6.94 -9.71
CA TYR A 141 1.24 -7.99 -9.65
C TYR A 141 0.05 -7.58 -8.79
N ALA A 142 0.29 -6.89 -7.66
CA ALA A 142 -0.78 -6.38 -6.81
C ALA A 142 -1.60 -5.31 -7.53
N SER A 143 -0.96 -4.40 -8.27
CA SER A 143 -1.64 -3.37 -9.06
C SER A 143 -2.56 -3.98 -10.13
N GLU A 144 -2.06 -4.94 -10.92
CA GLU A 144 -2.84 -5.62 -11.96
C GLU A 144 -3.99 -6.46 -11.35
N VAL A 145 -3.71 -7.20 -10.27
CA VAL A 145 -4.74 -7.98 -9.58
C VAL A 145 -5.79 -7.08 -8.95
N SER A 146 -5.40 -5.96 -8.35
CA SER A 146 -6.35 -4.97 -7.82
C SER A 146 -7.28 -4.48 -8.93
N GLN A 147 -6.75 -4.19 -10.12
CA GLN A 147 -7.59 -3.80 -11.26
C GLN A 147 -8.59 -4.91 -11.64
N ILE A 148 -8.14 -6.16 -11.77
CA ILE A 148 -9.01 -7.31 -12.08
C ILE A 148 -10.09 -7.48 -11.01
N VAL A 149 -9.71 -7.47 -9.74
CA VAL A 149 -10.64 -7.66 -8.61
C VAL A 149 -11.65 -6.52 -8.54
N SER A 150 -11.24 -5.28 -8.85
CA SER A 150 -12.11 -4.10 -8.82
C SER A 150 -13.30 -4.16 -9.79
N GLU A 151 -13.23 -5.01 -10.82
CA GLU A 151 -14.35 -5.25 -11.73
C GLU A 151 -15.55 -5.93 -11.05
N SER A 152 -15.31 -6.61 -9.92
CA SER A 152 -16.32 -7.39 -9.21
C SER A 152 -16.48 -7.00 -7.74
N ASN A 153 -15.38 -6.62 -7.07
CA ASN A 153 -15.38 -6.17 -5.69
C ASN A 153 -14.29 -5.11 -5.44
N ILE A 154 -14.70 -3.85 -5.25
CA ILE A 154 -13.78 -2.74 -4.96
C ILE A 154 -13.11 -2.92 -3.58
N GLU A 155 -13.81 -3.49 -2.61
CA GLU A 155 -13.29 -3.65 -1.24
C GLU A 155 -12.13 -4.64 -1.20
N ASP A 156 -12.29 -5.79 -1.88
CA ASP A 156 -11.22 -6.78 -1.99
C ASP A 156 -10.04 -6.26 -2.83
N ALA A 157 -10.31 -5.41 -3.84
CA ALA A 157 -9.26 -4.80 -4.65
C ALA A 157 -8.35 -3.89 -3.82
N ILE A 158 -8.92 -3.09 -2.92
CA ILE A 158 -8.14 -2.23 -2.04
C ILE A 158 -7.29 -3.07 -1.07
N LYS A 159 -7.83 -4.17 -0.54
CA LYS A 159 -7.09 -5.10 0.32
C LYS A 159 -5.92 -5.77 -0.39
N VAL A 160 -6.00 -6.00 -1.71
CA VAL A 160 -4.87 -6.49 -2.50
C VAL A 160 -3.68 -5.54 -2.39
N LEU A 161 -3.91 -4.23 -2.52
CA LEU A 161 -2.85 -3.22 -2.43
C LEU A 161 -2.40 -3.01 -0.98
N GLU A 162 -3.35 -2.97 -0.05
CA GLU A 162 -3.09 -2.75 1.39
C GLU A 162 -2.15 -3.80 1.99
N TYR A 163 -2.14 -5.04 1.48
CA TYR A 163 -1.21 -6.06 1.96
C TYR A 163 0.25 -5.59 1.97
N ASN A 164 0.64 -4.76 0.98
CA ASN A 164 1.99 -4.20 0.85
C ASN A 164 2.18 -2.87 1.58
N HIS A 165 1.25 -2.46 2.45
CA HIS A 165 1.43 -1.30 3.32
C HIS A 165 2.62 -1.52 4.25
N PHE A 166 3.48 -0.51 4.41
CA PHE A 166 4.74 -0.67 5.12
C PHE A 166 4.54 -1.05 6.59
N SER A 167 3.45 -0.61 7.24
CA SER A 167 3.17 -0.95 8.64
C SER A 167 2.62 -2.35 8.83
N ASN A 168 2.27 -3.05 7.74
CA ASN A 168 1.84 -4.45 7.82
C ASN A 168 3.02 -5.42 7.99
N LYS A 169 4.26 -4.93 7.86
CA LYS A 169 5.45 -5.73 8.15
C LYS A 169 5.48 -6.10 9.64
N GLY A 170 5.47 -7.40 9.94
CA GLY A 170 5.32 -7.93 11.29
C GLY A 170 3.88 -7.91 11.84
N ASP A 171 2.91 -7.31 11.14
CA ASP A 171 1.49 -7.35 11.54
C ASP A 171 0.80 -8.61 10.98
N ILE A 172 1.03 -9.72 11.66
CA ILE A 172 0.46 -11.03 11.32
C ILE A 172 -1.07 -10.98 11.28
N GLN A 173 -1.69 -10.22 12.19
CA GLN A 173 -3.13 -10.18 12.31
C GLN A 173 -3.75 -9.44 11.12
N ARG A 174 -3.19 -8.30 10.71
CA ARG A 174 -3.68 -7.56 9.54
C ARG A 174 -3.45 -8.34 8.24
N LYS A 175 -2.27 -8.93 8.06
CA LYS A 175 -1.98 -9.81 6.91
C LYS A 175 -2.96 -10.98 6.83
N LYS A 176 -3.28 -11.60 7.97
CA LYS A 176 -4.27 -12.69 8.06
C LYS A 176 -5.66 -12.26 7.60
N GLU A 177 -6.13 -11.11 8.06
CA GLU A 177 -7.46 -10.58 7.69
C GLU A 177 -7.57 -10.35 6.18
N ILE A 178 -6.54 -9.76 5.58
CA ILE A 178 -6.48 -9.55 4.12
C ILE A 178 -6.52 -10.89 3.39
N LEU A 179 -5.71 -11.87 3.80
CA LEU A 179 -5.67 -13.20 3.19
C LEU A 179 -7.00 -13.96 3.32
N ILE A 180 -7.74 -13.79 4.42
CA ILE A 180 -9.09 -14.35 4.56
C ILE A 180 -10.04 -13.73 3.52
N SER A 181 -9.96 -12.42 3.31
CA SER A 181 -10.76 -11.73 2.27
C SER A 181 -10.45 -12.30 0.89
N LEU A 182 -9.17 -12.43 0.54
CA LEU A 182 -8.73 -12.97 -0.74
C LEU A 182 -9.11 -14.46 -0.92
N ALA A 183 -9.06 -15.25 0.16
CA ALA A 183 -9.51 -16.64 0.13
C ALA A 183 -11.01 -16.74 -0.18
N ASN A 184 -11.83 -15.88 0.44
CA ASN A 184 -13.26 -15.82 0.18
C ASN A 184 -13.58 -15.36 -1.25
N TYR A 185 -12.81 -14.40 -1.78
CA TYR A 185 -12.90 -13.96 -3.17
C TYR A 185 -12.56 -15.09 -4.15
N LEU A 186 -11.50 -15.86 -3.88
CA LEU A 186 -11.04 -16.95 -4.75
C LEU A 186 -11.93 -18.21 -4.70
N GLU A 187 -12.60 -18.48 -3.58
CA GLU A 187 -13.41 -19.69 -3.39
C GLU A 187 -14.41 -19.97 -4.53
N PRO A 188 -15.28 -19.02 -4.94
CA PRO A 188 -16.22 -19.25 -6.04
C PRO A 188 -15.53 -19.44 -7.40
N LEU A 189 -14.31 -18.96 -7.57
CA LEU A 189 -13.54 -19.05 -8.81
C LEU A 189 -12.81 -20.40 -8.97
N ARG A 190 -12.79 -21.24 -7.93
CA ARG A 190 -12.04 -22.51 -7.92
C ARG A 190 -12.45 -23.49 -9.02
N ASP A 191 -13.75 -23.60 -9.26
CA ASP A 191 -14.27 -24.51 -10.29
C ASP A 191 -13.96 -23.97 -11.70
N GLU A 192 -14.04 -22.65 -11.89
CA GLU A 192 -13.66 -21.97 -13.14
C GLU A 192 -12.17 -22.17 -13.44
N LEU A 193 -11.30 -21.95 -12.44
CA LEU A 193 -9.85 -22.18 -12.52
C LEU A 193 -9.53 -23.60 -13.01
N ASN A 194 -10.21 -24.62 -12.48
CA ASN A 194 -10.01 -26.01 -12.88
C ASN A 194 -10.76 -26.37 -14.19
N ALA A 195 -11.66 -25.53 -14.68
CA ALA A 195 -12.39 -25.77 -15.92
C ALA A 195 -11.60 -25.31 -17.16
N PHE A 196 -10.88 -24.18 -17.09
CA PHE A 196 -10.11 -23.65 -18.23
C PHE A 196 -9.07 -24.64 -18.74
N GLU A 197 -9.21 -25.05 -20.01
CA GLU A 197 -8.27 -25.96 -20.66
C GLU A 197 -6.97 -25.23 -21.02
N GLU A 198 -7.06 -23.94 -21.36
CA GLU A 198 -5.93 -23.06 -21.64
C GLU A 198 -4.92 -23.05 -20.48
N LEU A 199 -5.42 -23.04 -19.23
CA LEU A 199 -4.58 -23.13 -18.03
C LEU A 199 -3.92 -24.50 -17.87
N LYS A 200 -4.62 -25.57 -18.25
CA LYS A 200 -4.11 -26.95 -18.16
C LYS A 200 -3.01 -27.24 -19.18
N GLU A 201 -2.98 -26.51 -20.28
CA GLU A 201 -1.93 -26.61 -21.29
C GLU A 201 -0.59 -26.05 -20.78
N VAL A 202 -0.63 -25.03 -19.92
CA VAL A 202 0.56 -24.34 -19.42
C VAL A 202 0.96 -24.72 -17.99
N MET A 203 0.03 -25.26 -17.19
CA MET A 203 0.27 -25.67 -15.81
C MET A 203 0.24 -27.19 -15.60
N LYS A 204 0.91 -27.67 -14.54
CA LYS A 204 0.91 -29.08 -14.19
C LYS A 204 -0.44 -29.50 -13.61
N VAL A 205 -1.03 -30.55 -14.19
CA VAL A 205 -2.35 -31.08 -13.83
C VAL A 205 -2.24 -32.47 -13.21
N ASN A 206 -3.07 -32.75 -12.20
CA ASN A 206 -3.34 -34.09 -11.70
C ASN A 206 -4.84 -34.31 -11.60
N SER A 207 -5.35 -35.39 -12.18
CA SER A 207 -6.79 -35.75 -12.12
C SER A 207 -7.71 -34.59 -12.56
N LYS A 208 -7.35 -33.92 -13.66
CA LYS A 208 -8.02 -32.74 -14.23
C LYS A 208 -8.00 -31.46 -13.38
N LYS A 209 -7.27 -31.47 -12.26
CA LYS A 209 -7.10 -30.29 -11.41
C LYS A 209 -5.70 -29.72 -11.52
N ILE A 210 -5.59 -28.39 -11.48
CA ILE A 210 -4.31 -27.69 -11.51
C ILE A 210 -3.66 -27.85 -10.13
N ILE A 211 -2.44 -28.40 -10.10
CA ILE A 211 -1.77 -28.76 -8.84
C ILE A 211 -1.52 -27.53 -7.98
N ALA A 212 -1.07 -26.42 -8.58
CA ALA A 212 -0.79 -25.18 -7.85
C ALA A 212 -2.03 -24.60 -7.18
N VAL A 213 -3.18 -24.63 -7.87
CA VAL A 213 -4.48 -24.17 -7.31
C VAL A 213 -4.88 -25.04 -6.11
N GLU A 214 -4.80 -26.37 -6.24
CA GLU A 214 -5.15 -27.26 -5.12
C GLU A 214 -4.20 -27.11 -3.93
N GLN A 215 -2.91 -26.86 -4.17
CA GLN A 215 -1.94 -26.58 -3.11
C GLN A 215 -2.26 -25.27 -2.40
N LEU A 216 -2.55 -24.19 -3.13
CA LEU A 216 -2.93 -22.90 -2.55
C LEU A 216 -4.16 -23.02 -1.64
N PHE A 217 -5.24 -23.66 -2.12
CA PHE A 217 -6.43 -23.90 -1.31
C PHE A 217 -6.14 -24.81 -0.10
N GLY A 218 -5.21 -25.76 -0.23
CA GLY A 218 -4.71 -26.55 0.88
C GLY A 218 -4.01 -25.69 1.94
N MET A 219 -3.18 -24.74 1.52
CA MET A 219 -2.47 -23.81 2.41
C MET A 219 -3.42 -22.88 3.15
N TYR A 220 -4.43 -22.33 2.46
CA TYR A 220 -5.48 -21.53 3.10
C TYR A 220 -6.16 -22.26 4.27
N ASN A 221 -6.41 -23.57 4.13
CA ASN A 221 -6.99 -24.37 5.21
C ASN A 221 -5.98 -24.63 6.35
N ASN A 222 -4.76 -25.04 6.02
CA ASN A 222 -3.77 -25.44 7.02
C ASN A 222 -3.20 -24.27 7.84
N LEU A 223 -3.31 -23.04 7.31
CA LEU A 223 -2.80 -21.82 7.94
C LEU A 223 -3.91 -20.97 8.58
N GLY A 224 -5.10 -21.54 8.78
CA GLY A 224 -6.19 -20.92 9.54
C GLY A 224 -6.85 -19.74 8.83
N LEU A 225 -6.86 -19.74 7.49
CA LEU A 225 -7.38 -18.64 6.65
C LEU A 225 -8.75 -18.94 6.02
N ARG A 226 -9.27 -20.18 6.15
CA ARG A 226 -10.58 -20.55 5.57
C ARG A 226 -11.39 -21.51 6.42
N HIS A 227 -10.88 -22.73 6.61
CA HIS A 227 -11.49 -23.73 7.48
C HIS A 227 -10.44 -24.37 8.38
N ASN A 228 -10.77 -24.50 9.67
CA ASN A 228 -9.93 -25.26 10.58
C ASN A 228 -10.08 -26.76 10.26
N ASN A 229 -9.06 -27.34 9.64
CA ASN A 229 -8.87 -28.77 9.49
C ASN A 229 -7.97 -29.33 10.61
N ASP A 230 -7.88 -30.67 10.74
CA ASP A 230 -7.14 -31.35 11.82
C ASP A 230 -5.64 -31.02 11.90
N LYS A 231 -5.07 -30.41 10.85
CA LYS A 231 -3.66 -30.00 10.78
C LYS A 231 -3.56 -28.48 10.64
N GLN A 232 -3.45 -27.79 11.76
CA GLN A 232 -3.19 -26.35 11.82
C GLN A 232 -1.69 -26.09 11.96
N TYR A 233 -1.00 -25.89 10.83
CA TYR A 233 0.46 -25.66 10.82
C TYR A 233 0.84 -24.35 11.52
N HIS A 234 -0.03 -23.34 11.43
CA HIS A 234 0.20 -22.02 12.05
C HIS A 234 0.35 -22.08 13.58
N LEU A 235 -0.18 -23.12 14.25
CA LEU A 235 -0.10 -23.25 15.71
C LEU A 235 1.31 -23.59 16.23
N ASN A 236 2.20 -24.06 15.36
CA ASN A 236 3.55 -24.52 15.73
C ASN A 236 4.66 -23.64 15.14
N MET A 237 4.31 -22.54 14.47
CA MET A 237 5.25 -21.61 13.84
C MET A 237 5.50 -20.42 14.77
N ASN A 238 6.68 -19.82 14.67
CA ASN A 238 6.89 -18.48 15.21
C ASN A 238 6.32 -17.42 14.26
N ASP A 239 6.26 -16.16 14.73
CA ASP A 239 5.64 -15.08 13.96
C ASP A 239 6.38 -14.79 12.64
N GLU A 240 7.72 -14.82 12.62
CA GLU A 240 8.51 -14.62 11.40
C GLU A 240 8.25 -15.71 10.35
N GLU A 241 8.22 -16.97 10.78
CA GLU A 241 7.90 -18.12 9.92
C GLU A 241 6.48 -18.04 9.37
N LEU A 242 5.52 -17.64 10.22
CA LEU A 242 4.13 -17.49 9.82
C LEU A 242 3.95 -16.35 8.83
N GLU A 243 4.63 -15.21 9.06
CA GLU A 243 4.63 -14.07 8.14
C GLU A 243 5.13 -14.47 6.76
N GLN A 244 6.26 -15.17 6.69
CA GLN A 244 6.82 -15.63 5.43
C GLN A 244 5.84 -16.53 4.66
N TRP A 245 5.13 -17.42 5.36
CA TRP A 245 4.10 -18.25 4.73
C TRP A 245 2.91 -17.43 4.25
N TYR A 246 2.51 -16.38 4.97
CA TYR A 246 1.47 -15.46 4.51
C TYR A 246 1.90 -14.70 3.26
N ASP A 247 3.14 -14.25 3.18
CA ASP A 247 3.69 -13.57 2.00
C ASP A 247 3.75 -14.51 0.77
N ASP A 248 4.12 -15.77 0.97
CA ASP A 248 4.13 -16.79 -0.08
C ASP A 248 2.71 -17.12 -0.59
N ILE A 249 1.73 -17.19 0.31
CA ILE A 249 0.31 -17.40 -0.04
C ILE A 249 -0.24 -16.20 -0.78
N TYR A 250 0.05 -14.99 -0.30
CA TYR A 250 -0.36 -13.75 -0.95
C TYR A 250 0.17 -13.72 -2.38
N THR A 251 1.47 -13.94 -2.57
CA THR A 251 2.10 -14.00 -3.90
C THR A 251 1.47 -15.06 -4.80
N SER A 252 1.24 -16.26 -4.25
CA SER A 252 0.58 -17.36 -4.99
C SER A 252 -0.86 -17.03 -5.39
N THR A 253 -1.55 -16.26 -4.55
CA THR A 253 -2.92 -15.78 -4.80
C THR A 253 -2.97 -14.78 -5.93
N LEU A 254 -2.06 -13.79 -5.93
CA LEU A 254 -1.93 -12.86 -7.04
C LEU A 254 -1.69 -13.60 -8.36
N PHE A 255 -0.76 -14.56 -8.35
CA PHE A 255 -0.44 -15.38 -9.52
C PHE A 255 -1.65 -16.16 -10.05
N VAL A 256 -2.46 -16.76 -9.18
CA VAL A 256 -3.66 -17.52 -9.58
C VAL A 256 -4.72 -16.60 -10.20
N ILE A 257 -4.93 -15.40 -9.64
CA ILE A 257 -5.89 -14.42 -10.20
C ILE A 257 -5.44 -13.95 -11.59
N LEU A 258 -4.15 -13.59 -11.75
CA LEU A 258 -3.59 -13.20 -13.04
C LEU A 258 -3.70 -14.33 -14.08
N SER A 259 -3.42 -15.56 -13.66
CA SER A 259 -3.54 -16.73 -14.54
C SER A 259 -4.98 -16.91 -15.05
N LEU A 260 -5.97 -16.71 -14.18
CA LEU A 260 -7.37 -16.79 -14.57
C LEU A 260 -7.74 -15.74 -15.62
N ASP A 261 -7.25 -14.51 -15.46
CA ASP A 261 -7.51 -13.44 -16.43
C ASP A 261 -6.84 -13.74 -17.78
N GLU A 262 -5.59 -14.17 -17.77
CA GLU A 262 -4.89 -14.59 -19.00
C GLU A 262 -5.62 -15.75 -19.71
N ALA A 263 -6.16 -16.72 -18.96
CA ALA A 263 -6.95 -17.81 -19.53
C ALA A 263 -8.19 -17.29 -20.28
N ARG A 264 -8.87 -16.29 -19.72
CA ARG A 264 -10.02 -15.63 -20.36
C ARG A 264 -9.60 -14.89 -21.63
N ILE A 265 -8.43 -14.25 -21.64
CA ILE A 265 -7.85 -13.59 -22.82
C ILE A 265 -7.54 -14.62 -23.91
N LEU A 266 -6.85 -15.71 -23.56
CA LEU A 266 -6.49 -16.78 -24.50
C LEU A 266 -7.73 -17.42 -25.14
N SER A 267 -8.77 -17.65 -24.34
CA SER A 267 -10.05 -18.17 -24.84
C SER A 267 -10.69 -17.21 -25.85
N LYS A 268 -10.72 -15.90 -25.58
CA LYS A 268 -11.18 -14.87 -26.53
C LYS A 268 -10.35 -14.86 -27.82
N LEU A 269 -9.02 -14.94 -27.71
CA LEU A 269 -8.13 -14.98 -28.89
C LEU A 269 -8.38 -16.21 -29.76
N LYS A 270 -8.66 -17.36 -29.16
CA LYS A 270 -9.03 -18.58 -29.89
C LYS A 270 -10.32 -18.39 -30.69
N THR A 271 -11.35 -17.80 -30.07
CA THR A 271 -12.61 -17.51 -30.78
C THR A 271 -12.43 -16.55 -31.95
N LEU A 272 -11.53 -15.55 -31.84
CA LEU A 272 -11.21 -14.63 -32.94
C LEU A 272 -10.47 -15.29 -34.10
N ARG A 273 -9.68 -16.33 -33.84
CA ARG A 273 -8.95 -17.07 -34.88
C ARG A 273 -9.85 -18.06 -35.63
N GLU A 274 -10.87 -18.57 -34.96
CA GLU A 274 -11.78 -19.59 -35.49
C GLU A 274 -13.04 -19.01 -36.16
N GLY A 275 -13.35 -17.73 -35.95
CA GLY A 275 -14.43 -16.98 -36.61
C GLY A 275 -13.98 -16.24 -37.86
#